data_AF-A0A2R7Y1B5-F1
#
_entry.id   AF-A0A2R7Y1B5-F1
#
_cell.length_a   1.000
_cell.length_b   1.000
_cell.length_c   1.000
_cell.angle_alpha   90.00
_cell.angle_beta   90.00
_cell.angle_gamma   90.00
#
_symmetry.space_group_name_H-M   'P 1'
#
loop_
_entity.id
_entity.type
_entity.pdbx_description
1 polymer ?
#
loop_
_entity_poly.entity_id
_entity_poly.type
_entity_poly.pdbx_seq_one_letter_code
_entity_poly.pdbx_strand_id
1 'polypeptide(L)' 'MDLEIVVKDDDGMGWFENGKIVINVRWSTEESIVEDLVSTFLHEYLEHVLGLGHDYAEEGEGMVMDLLKWGD' A
#
# COMPACT_ATOMS: atom_id res chain seq x y z
N MET A 1 -5.43 7.90 -12.18
CA MET A 1 -5.27 7.69 -10.74
C MET A 1 -3.85 8.11 -10.43
N ASP A 2 -3.71 9.04 -9.50
CA ASP A 2 -2.42 9.61 -9.13
C ASP A 2 -1.88 8.89 -7.89
N LEU A 3 -0.56 8.77 -7.82
CA LEU A 3 0.19 8.24 -6.69
C LEU A 3 1.09 9.35 -6.14
N GLU A 4 1.07 9.56 -4.83
CA GLU A 4 1.96 10.49 -4.15
C GLU A 4 2.69 9.80 -3.00
N ILE A 5 4.01 9.96 -2.97
CA ILE A 5 4.86 9.48 -1.89
C ILE A 5 5.21 10.66 -1.00
N VAL A 6 4.93 10.55 0.30
CA VAL A 6 5.15 11.60 1.28
C VAL A 6 5.97 11.11 2.46
N VAL A 7 6.51 12.07 3.22
CA VAL A 7 7.06 11.84 4.55
C VAL A 7 6.36 12.82 5.49
N LYS A 8 5.42 12.32 6.30
CA LYS A 8 4.60 13.14 7.21
C LYS A 8 4.52 12.51 8.59
N ASP A 9 4.52 13.35 9.62
CA ASP A 9 4.15 12.97 11.00
C ASP A 9 2.62 12.76 11.05
N ASP A 10 2.14 11.58 10.66
CA ASP A 10 0.75 11.14 10.78
C ASP A 10 0.68 9.67 11.24
N ASP A 11 -0.55 9.18 11.45
CA ASP A 11 -0.83 7.85 12.00
C ASP A 11 -1.06 6.75 10.93
N GLY A 12 -0.83 7.02 9.63
CA GLY A 12 -1.19 6.10 8.54
C GLY A 12 -0.06 5.79 7.56
N MET A 13 0.05 4.52 7.13
CA MET A 13 1.04 4.12 6.11
C MET A 13 0.56 4.47 4.69
N GLY A 14 -0.76 4.47 4.46
CA GLY A 14 -1.38 4.92 3.23
C GLY A 14 -2.81 5.36 3.45
N TRP A 15 -3.34 6.13 2.50
CA TRP A 15 -4.75 6.48 2.43
C TRP A 15 -5.14 6.92 1.02
N PHE A 16 -6.43 6.80 0.73
CA PHE A 16 -7.03 7.31 -0.50
C PHE A 16 -7.75 8.63 -0.26
N GLU A 17 -7.30 9.69 -0.92
CA GLU A 17 -7.87 11.02 -0.79
C GLU A 17 -7.93 11.71 -2.16
N ASN A 18 -9.06 12.35 -2.48
CA ASN A 18 -9.23 13.18 -3.68
C ASN A 18 -8.83 12.46 -5.00
N GLY A 19 -9.10 11.15 -5.11
CA GLY A 19 -8.78 10.37 -6.32
C GLY A 19 -7.32 9.93 -6.44
N LYS A 20 -6.55 10.06 -5.36
CA LYS A 20 -5.13 9.79 -5.28
C LYS A 20 -4.84 8.80 -4.15
N ILE A 21 -3.94 7.86 -4.41
CA ILE A 21 -3.32 7.03 -3.37
C ILE A 21 -2.13 7.80 -2.82
N VAL A 22 -2.12 8.03 -1.50
CA VAL A 22 -1.00 8.64 -0.79
C VAL A 22 -0.32 7.57 0.03
N ILE A 23 0.99 7.44 -0.10
CA ILE A 23 1.81 6.49 0.68
C ILE A 23 2.81 7.27 1.52
N ASN A 24 2.74 7.09 2.84
CA ASN A 24 3.66 7.71 3.79
C ASN A 24 4.80 6.74 4.12
N VAL A 25 5.96 6.99 3.53
CA VAL A 25 7.16 6.13 3.70
C VAL A 25 7.97 6.46 4.94
N ARG A 26 7.44 7.28 5.85
CA ARG A 26 8.11 7.62 7.11
C ARG A 26 8.47 6.39 7.93
N TRP A 27 7.58 5.41 7.98
CA TRP A 27 7.72 4.21 8.82
C TRP A 27 8.51 3.09 8.14
N SER A 28 8.81 3.26 6.85
CA SER A 28 9.53 2.28 6.07
C SER A 28 11.03 2.32 6.35
N THR A 29 11.65 1.15 6.27
CA THR A 29 13.11 0.98 6.37
C THR A 29 13.72 0.83 4.97
N GLU A 30 15.03 0.98 4.83
CA GLU A 30 15.71 0.72 3.54
C GLU A 30 15.48 -0.72 3.05
N GLU A 31 15.38 -1.68 3.98
CA GLU A 31 15.18 -3.09 3.68
C GLU A 31 13.72 -3.39 3.27
N SER A 32 12.74 -2.69 3.85
CA SER A 32 11.31 -2.93 3.63
C SER A 32 10.63 -1.98 2.65
N ILE A 33 11.30 -0.90 2.21
CA ILE A 33 10.66 0.20 1.46
C ILE A 33 9.90 -0.27 0.23
N VAL A 34 10.44 -1.24 -0.51
CA VAL A 34 9.80 -1.76 -1.73
C VAL A 34 8.54 -2.55 -1.36
N GLU A 35 8.63 -3.38 -0.32
CA GLU A 35 7.53 -4.20 0.18
C GLU A 35 6.41 -3.33 0.75
N ASP A 36 6.76 -2.32 1.55
CA ASP A 36 5.81 -1.37 2.14
C ASP A 36 5.10 -0.57 1.05
N LEU A 37 5.83 -0.11 0.02
CA LEU A 37 5.25 0.60 -1.12
C LEU A 37 4.28 -0.29 -1.90
N VAL A 38 4.67 -1.54 -2.20
CA VAL A 38 3.83 -2.48 -2.97
C VAL A 38 2.59 -2.86 -2.19
N SER A 39 2.75 -3.26 -0.92
CA SER A 39 1.66 -3.66 -0.05
C SER A 39 0.64 -2.53 0.09
N THR A 40 1.10 -1.33 0.48
CA THR A 40 0.23 -0.17 0.66
C THR A 40 -0.48 0.24 -0.63
N PHE A 41 0.24 0.27 -1.75
CA PHE A 41 -0.38 0.59 -3.04
C PHE A 41 -1.49 -0.40 -3.38
N LEU A 42 -1.22 -1.70 -3.21
CA LEU A 42 -2.18 -2.74 -3.56
C LEU A 42 -3.43 -2.64 -2.69
N HIS A 43 -3.26 -2.43 -1.38
CA HIS A 43 -4.36 -2.25 -0.44
C HIS A 43 -5.30 -1.13 -0.88
N GLU A 44 -4.75 0.08 -1.02
CA GLU A 44 -5.51 1.28 -1.35
C GLU A 44 -6.15 1.18 -2.75
N TYR A 45 -5.48 0.52 -3.69
CA TYR A 45 -5.99 0.30 -5.03
C TYR A 45 -7.20 -0.66 -5.03
N LEU A 46 -7.07 -1.81 -4.36
CA LEU A 46 -8.14 -2.80 -4.30
C LEU A 46 -9.33 -2.27 -3.50
N GLU A 47 -9.08 -1.66 -2.33
CA GLU A 47 -10.13 -1.16 -1.46
C GLU A 47 -10.87 0.02 -2.08
N HIS A 48 -10.15 1.07 -2.49
CA HIS A 48 -10.77 2.35 -2.83
C HIS A 48 -10.89 2.62 -4.32
N VAL A 49 -9.91 2.19 -5.14
CA VAL A 49 -9.96 2.45 -6.59
C VAL A 49 -10.86 1.45 -7.29
N LEU A 50 -10.75 0.17 -6.96
CA LEU A 50 -11.65 -0.87 -7.50
C LEU A 50 -12.94 -1.02 -6.69
N GLY A 51 -12.98 -0.52 -5.44
CA GLY A 51 -14.16 -0.59 -4.59
C GLY A 51 -14.49 -2.02 -4.15
N LEU A 52 -13.49 -2.89 -4.02
CA LEU A 52 -13.69 -4.28 -3.62
C LEU A 52 -13.96 -4.43 -2.11
N GLY A 53 -13.56 -3.42 -1.33
CA GLY A 53 -13.67 -3.42 0.12
C GLY A 53 -12.44 -4.00 0.82
N HIS A 54 -12.36 -3.74 2.12
CA HIS A 54 -11.18 -3.99 2.95
C HIS A 54 -10.75 -5.46 2.97
N ASP A 55 -11.68 -6.39 3.19
CA ASP A 55 -11.36 -7.83 3.28
C ASP A 55 -10.66 -8.37 2.01
N TYR A 56 -11.11 -7.93 0.83
CA TYR A 56 -10.48 -8.32 -0.44
C TYR A 56 -9.14 -7.62 -0.68
N ALA A 57 -8.95 -6.43 -0.11
CA ALA A 57 -7.67 -5.73 -0.15
C ALA A 57 -6.62 -6.45 0.71
N GLU A 58 -6.98 -6.83 1.94
CA GLU A 58 -6.12 -7.63 2.84
C GLU A 58 -5.76 -9.01 2.24
N GLU A 59 -6.72 -9.69 1.62
CA GLU A 59 -6.45 -10.96 0.94
C GLU A 59 -5.50 -10.78 -0.25
N GLY A 60 -5.77 -9.76 -1.08
CA GLY A 60 -4.97 -9.46 -2.27
C GLY A 60 -3.53 -9.06 -1.94
N GLU A 61 -3.34 -8.19 -0.94
CA GLU A 61 -1.99 -7.82 -0.51
C GLU A 61 -1.25 -9.03 0.04
N GLY A 62 -1.91 -9.85 0.87
CA GLY A 62 -1.29 -11.04 1.45
C GLY A 62 -0.79 -12.02 0.39
N MET A 63 -1.61 -12.29 -0.63
CA MET A 63 -1.22 -13.16 -1.75
C MET A 63 0.00 -12.64 -2.52
N VAL A 64 0.07 -11.32 -2.78
CA VAL A 64 1.18 -10.71 -3.51
C VAL A 64 2.45 -10.73 -2.65
N MET A 65 2.34 -10.40 -1.36
CA MET A 65 3.48 -10.39 -0.44
C MET A 65 4.04 -11.80 -0.22
N ASP A 66 3.18 -12.82 -0.15
CA ASP A 66 3.63 -14.21 -0.08
C ASP A 66 4.36 -14.63 -1.36
N LEU A 67 3.90 -14.19 -2.54
CA LEU A 67 4.57 -14.48 -3.81
C LEU A 67 5.97 -13.86 -3.87
N LEU A 68 6.13 -12.62 -3.39
CA LEU A 68 7.42 -11.93 -3.37
C LEU A 68 8.45 -12.67 -2.50
N LYS A 69 8.01 -13.18 -1.33
CA LYS A 69 8.88 -13.94 -0.40
C LYS A 69 9.34 -15.30 -0.93
N TRP A 70 8.65 -15.87 -1.91
CA TRP A 70 9.05 -17.13 -2.57
C TRP A 70 10.03 -16.91 -3.72
N GLY A 71 10.31 -15.66 -4.09
CA GLY A 71 11.28 -15.29 -5.13
C GLY A 71 12.72 -15.14 -4.64
N ASP A 72 12.94 -15.14 -3.32
CA ASP A 72 14.24 -15.12 -2.63
C ASP A 72 14.79 -16.52 -2.33
#